data_AF-A0A976D229-F1
#
_entry.id   AF-A0A976D229-F1
#
_cell.length_a   1.000
_cell.length_b   1.000
_cell.length_c   1.000
_cell.angle_alpha   90.00
_cell.angle_beta   90.00
_cell.angle_gamma   90.00
#
_symmetry.space_group_name_H-M   'P 1'
#
loop_
_entity.id
_entity.type
_entity.pdbx_description
1 polymer ?
#
loop_
_entity_poly.entity_id
_entity_poly.type
_entity_poly.pdbx_seq_one_letter_code
_entity_poly.pdbx_strand_id
1 'polypeptide(L)'
;MATHCKTMILSPKPWNRPFFNDPAKTRWVYVAACVLVSLKIMFLETCDNYDCFQASHFHLVKQWDLYLMFPAEHHTEYNYSPFFAWLMGAFAYLPNKLGILVWNLFNLFPFLLAVRWLPLDKTQQNFLYWFCLIEYITAAENVQTNATVAACIMLVVVYQMAGSTSRAAFFLVAGAFFKIYVLTAGVFFLLYPKRGRFFLQALGWALLFFAAPLTLVSLDQLLFLYSSWFQRLQLQTVRDSLSLTGLVERAQVPGFGQGATILLGLATVLLPLFFPSLYQQRKKQLQYLALVLMFTVVFNPGVESPSYIIALPGVALWYVLSEKNRGQFWLL
;
A
#
# COMPACT_ATOMS: atom_id res chain seq x y z
N MET A 1 59.78 22.94 22.06
CA MET A 1 58.59 22.10 22.31
C MET A 1 57.44 22.61 21.46
N ALA A 2 57.17 21.97 20.33
CA ALA A 2 55.96 22.22 19.54
C ALA A 2 55.52 20.88 18.94
N THR A 3 54.62 20.21 19.65
CA THR A 3 54.04 18.91 19.31
C THR A 3 53.15 19.01 18.07
N HIS A 4 53.54 18.33 17.00
CA HIS A 4 52.69 18.07 15.84
C HIS A 4 51.56 17.11 16.23
N CYS A 5 50.37 17.66 16.49
CA CYS A 5 49.15 16.87 16.60
C CYS A 5 48.66 16.53 15.18
N LYS A 6 48.99 15.33 14.69
CA LYS A 6 48.37 14.78 13.49
C LYS A 6 46.91 14.48 13.81
N THR A 7 46.00 15.31 13.31
CA THR A 7 44.56 15.04 13.28
C THR A 7 44.34 13.82 12.40
N MET A 8 44.24 12.65 13.02
CA MET A 8 43.82 11.42 12.36
C MET A 8 42.33 11.56 12.06
N ILE A 9 42.00 12.11 10.89
CA ILE A 9 40.63 12.11 10.37
C ILE A 9 40.32 10.65 10.07
N LEU A 10 39.68 9.98 11.04
CA LEU A 10 39.02 8.71 10.82
C LEU A 10 37.91 8.96 9.78
N SER A 11 38.21 8.71 8.51
CA SER A 11 37.16 8.56 7.51
C SER A 11 36.28 7.41 7.98
N PRO A 12 34.98 7.60 8.27
CA PRO A 12 34.13 6.46 8.55
C PRO A 12 34.08 5.65 7.25
N LYS A 13 34.76 4.49 7.20
CA LYS A 13 34.54 3.52 6.13
C LYS A 13 33.05 3.17 6.21
N PRO A 14 32.21 3.55 5.24
CA PRO A 14 30.80 3.26 5.32
C PRO A 14 30.68 1.73 5.26
N TRP A 15 30.13 1.15 6.33
CA TRP A 15 29.58 -0.20 6.43
C TRP A 15 29.84 -1.13 5.24
N ASN A 16 31.11 -1.53 5.05
CA ASN A 16 31.51 -2.41 3.95
C ASN A 16 31.24 -3.87 4.31
N ARG A 17 30.09 -4.12 4.96
CA ARG A 17 29.63 -5.47 5.33
C ARG A 17 28.76 -5.99 4.19
N PRO A 18 29.16 -7.07 3.49
CA PRO A 18 28.43 -7.60 2.33
C PRO A 18 27.01 -8.09 2.65
N PHE A 19 26.65 -8.21 3.93
CA PHE A 19 25.31 -8.59 4.37
C PHE A 19 24.30 -7.45 4.16
N PHE A 20 24.63 -6.26 4.63
CA PHE A 20 23.70 -5.11 4.64
C PHE A 20 23.56 -4.42 3.29
N ASN A 21 24.42 -4.74 2.31
CA ASN A 21 24.44 -4.12 0.98
C ASN A 21 23.86 -5.01 -0.13
N ASP A 22 23.35 -6.21 0.21
CA ASP A 22 22.78 -7.14 -0.75
C ASP A 22 21.25 -7.19 -0.62
N PRO A 23 20.49 -6.66 -1.60
CA PRO A 23 19.03 -6.67 -1.53
C PRO A 23 18.44 -8.09 -1.47
N ALA A 24 19.17 -9.13 -1.91
CA ALA A 24 18.71 -10.51 -1.73
C ALA A 24 18.72 -10.95 -0.27
N LYS A 25 19.75 -10.58 0.49
CA LYS A 25 19.83 -10.88 1.93
C LYS A 25 18.80 -10.08 2.71
N THR A 26 18.59 -8.82 2.34
CA THR A 26 17.55 -7.98 2.97
C THR A 26 16.14 -8.54 2.75
N ARG A 27 15.83 -9.12 1.58
CA ARG A 27 14.55 -9.84 1.38
C ARG A 27 14.39 -11.03 2.32
N TRP A 28 15.46 -11.77 2.62
CA TRP A 28 15.40 -12.84 3.62
C TRP A 28 15.16 -12.35 5.03
N VAL A 29 15.65 -11.15 5.37
CA VAL A 29 15.31 -10.49 6.65
C VAL A 29 13.80 -10.22 6.75
N TYR A 30 13.17 -9.77 5.67
CA TYR A 30 11.71 -9.61 5.63
C TYR A 30 10.97 -10.93 5.83
N VAL A 31 11.40 -12.00 5.16
CA VAL A 31 10.79 -13.34 5.32
C VAL A 31 10.94 -13.81 6.77
N ALA A 32 12.13 -13.67 7.37
CA ALA A 32 12.35 -14.02 8.76
C ALA A 32 11.47 -13.18 9.70
N ALA A 33 11.39 -11.87 9.50
CA ALA A 33 10.54 -10.97 10.29
C ALA A 33 9.05 -11.34 10.16
N CYS A 34 8.57 -11.63 8.95
CA CYS A 34 7.21 -12.09 8.69
C CYS A 34 6.88 -13.38 9.44
N VAL A 35 7.77 -14.37 9.41
CA VAL A 35 7.61 -15.63 10.13
C VAL A 35 7.61 -15.39 11.64
N LEU A 36 8.56 -14.62 12.17
CA LEU A 36 8.66 -14.33 13.60
C LEU A 36 7.44 -13.59 14.13
N VAL A 37 6.98 -12.55 13.41
CA VAL A 37 5.75 -11.82 13.74
C VAL A 37 4.53 -12.75 13.71
N SER A 38 4.42 -13.58 12.67
CA SER A 38 3.29 -14.51 12.58
C SER A 38 3.32 -15.54 13.72
N LEU A 39 4.50 -16.05 14.10
CA LEU A 39 4.65 -16.95 15.26
C LEU A 39 4.28 -16.26 16.57
N LYS A 40 4.74 -15.01 16.76
CA LYS A 40 4.35 -14.19 17.92
C LYS A 40 2.82 -14.11 18.02
N ILE A 41 2.13 -13.75 16.93
CA ILE A 41 0.66 -13.67 16.91
C ILE A 41 0.03 -15.04 17.21
N MET A 42 0.47 -16.10 16.53
CA MET A 42 -0.08 -17.45 16.67
C MET A 42 -0.04 -18.03 18.09
N PHE A 43 0.93 -17.61 18.90
CA PHE A 43 1.19 -18.21 20.21
C PHE A 43 1.00 -17.27 21.40
N LEU A 44 1.04 -15.95 21.19
CA LEU A 44 1.09 -14.97 22.28
C LEU A 44 -0.02 -13.92 22.22
N GLU A 45 -0.73 -13.78 21.09
CA GLU A 45 -1.72 -12.72 20.89
C GLU A 45 -2.99 -13.26 20.21
N THR A 46 -4.05 -12.46 20.18
CA THR A 46 -5.22 -12.66 19.32
C THR A 46 -5.16 -11.69 18.15
N CYS A 47 -5.72 -12.06 16.99
CA CYS A 47 -5.67 -11.23 15.78
C CYS A 47 -7.06 -10.99 15.20
N ASP A 48 -7.66 -9.91 15.66
CA ASP A 48 -9.03 -9.54 15.28
C ASP A 48 -9.17 -9.19 13.78
N ASN A 49 -8.13 -8.64 13.15
CA ASN A 49 -8.13 -8.34 11.71
C ASN A 49 -8.24 -9.60 10.86
N TYR A 50 -7.46 -10.65 11.18
CA TYR A 50 -7.52 -11.89 10.41
C TYR A 50 -8.82 -12.64 10.63
N ASP A 51 -9.32 -12.65 11.87
CA ASP A 51 -10.62 -13.24 12.21
C ASP A 51 -11.75 -12.56 11.41
N CYS A 52 -11.73 -11.21 11.29
CA CYS A 52 -12.64 -10.46 10.42
C CYS A 52 -12.52 -10.86 8.94
N PHE A 53 -11.30 -10.98 8.41
CA PHE A 53 -11.10 -11.34 7.01
C PHE A 53 -11.57 -12.78 6.73
N GLN A 54 -11.30 -13.72 7.63
CA GLN A 54 -11.77 -15.09 7.55
C GLN A 54 -13.30 -15.15 7.63
N ALA A 55 -13.91 -14.47 8.61
CA ALA A 55 -15.36 -14.41 8.80
C ALA A 55 -16.07 -13.86 7.55
N SER A 56 -15.50 -12.82 6.91
CA SER A 56 -16.09 -12.21 5.72
C SER A 56 -16.34 -13.20 4.58
N HIS A 57 -15.49 -14.22 4.41
CA HIS A 57 -15.73 -15.27 3.42
C HIS A 57 -16.94 -16.14 3.79
N PHE A 58 -17.04 -16.55 5.05
CA PHE A 58 -18.16 -17.36 5.52
C PHE A 58 -19.47 -16.57 5.54
N HIS A 59 -19.44 -15.27 5.85
CA HIS A 59 -20.60 -14.39 5.73
C HIS A 59 -21.05 -14.26 4.28
N LEU A 60 -20.13 -14.16 3.32
CA LEU A 60 -20.44 -14.17 1.89
C LEU A 60 -21.16 -15.47 1.49
N VAL A 61 -20.64 -16.63 1.90
CA VAL A 61 -21.27 -17.94 1.63
C VAL A 61 -22.65 -18.05 2.25
N LYS A 62 -22.86 -17.49 3.45
CA LYS A 62 -24.17 -17.43 4.13
C LYS A 62 -25.12 -16.38 3.55
N GLN A 63 -24.68 -15.60 2.56
CA GLN A 63 -25.43 -14.46 1.98
C GLN A 63 -25.82 -13.41 3.02
N TRP A 64 -24.97 -13.19 4.01
CA TRP A 64 -25.15 -12.12 4.99
C TRP A 64 -24.61 -10.79 4.46
N ASP A 65 -25.10 -9.68 5.00
CA ASP A 65 -24.47 -8.38 4.79
C ASP A 65 -23.11 -8.35 5.50
N LEU A 66 -22.04 -8.24 4.72
CA LEU A 66 -20.65 -8.22 5.19
C LEU A 66 -20.32 -6.99 6.05
N TYR A 67 -21.12 -5.94 5.96
CA TYR A 67 -20.82 -4.62 6.52
C TYR A 67 -21.56 -4.34 7.84
N LEU A 68 -22.28 -5.33 8.36
CA LEU A 68 -22.82 -5.32 9.71
C LEU A 68 -21.73 -5.64 10.75
N MET A 69 -22.00 -5.31 12.00
CA MET A 69 -21.11 -5.66 13.11
C MET A 69 -21.40 -7.09 13.59
N PHE A 70 -20.33 -7.87 13.79
CA PHE A 70 -20.39 -9.23 14.33
C PHE A 70 -19.51 -9.38 15.59
N PRO A 71 -19.82 -8.70 16.71
CA PRO A 71 -18.93 -8.62 17.90
C PRO A 71 -18.63 -9.97 18.58
N ALA A 72 -19.42 -11.01 18.29
CA ALA A 72 -19.17 -12.36 18.77
C ALA A 72 -18.08 -13.09 17.96
N GLU A 73 -17.76 -12.60 16.75
CA GLU A 73 -16.77 -13.19 15.84
C GLU A 73 -15.51 -12.31 15.76
N HIS A 74 -15.68 -11.00 15.66
CA HIS A 74 -14.59 -10.01 15.60
C HIS A 74 -15.10 -8.60 15.94
N HIS A 75 -14.19 -7.70 16.34
CA HIS A 75 -14.48 -6.29 16.64
C HIS A 75 -14.16 -5.36 15.46
N THR A 76 -13.30 -5.80 14.54
CA THR A 76 -12.85 -5.05 13.38
C THR A 76 -14.01 -4.84 12.43
N GLU A 77 -14.18 -3.60 11.99
CA GLU A 77 -15.16 -3.28 10.96
C GLU A 77 -14.64 -3.69 9.58
N TYR A 78 -15.46 -4.43 8.83
CA TYR A 78 -15.13 -4.85 7.48
C TYR A 78 -15.27 -3.67 6.50
N ASN A 79 -14.19 -3.34 5.78
CA ASN A 79 -14.14 -2.19 4.86
C ASN A 79 -13.78 -2.57 3.42
N TYR A 80 -13.69 -3.85 3.12
CA TYR A 80 -13.17 -4.39 1.87
C TYR A 80 -14.32 -4.76 0.91
N SER A 81 -14.04 -4.91 -0.38
CA SER A 81 -15.08 -5.25 -1.35
C SER A 81 -15.59 -6.70 -1.22
N PRO A 82 -16.75 -7.04 -1.79
CA PRO A 82 -17.22 -8.43 -1.86
C PRO A 82 -16.23 -9.39 -2.55
N PHE A 83 -15.45 -8.90 -3.52
CA PHE A 83 -14.35 -9.66 -4.13
C PHE A 83 -13.28 -10.06 -3.12
N PHE A 84 -12.98 -9.19 -2.15
CA PHE A 84 -12.02 -9.48 -1.11
C PHE A 84 -12.51 -10.64 -0.21
N ALA A 85 -13.78 -10.63 0.20
CA ALA A 85 -14.39 -11.76 0.92
C ALA A 85 -14.35 -13.05 0.09
N TRP A 86 -14.58 -12.97 -1.22
CA TRP A 86 -14.43 -14.10 -2.11
C TRP A 86 -12.98 -14.63 -2.14
N LEU A 87 -12.00 -13.74 -2.30
CA LEU A 87 -10.57 -14.09 -2.29
C LEU A 87 -10.13 -14.70 -0.95
N MET A 88 -10.67 -14.22 0.17
CA MET A 88 -10.39 -14.75 1.49
C MET A 88 -10.75 -16.22 1.62
N GLY A 89 -11.60 -16.78 0.75
CA GLY A 89 -11.87 -18.21 0.67
C GLY A 89 -10.62 -19.06 0.46
N ALA A 90 -9.59 -18.56 -0.24
CA ALA A 90 -8.32 -19.28 -0.41
C ALA A 90 -7.54 -19.45 0.92
N PHE A 91 -7.86 -18.65 1.94
CA PHE A 91 -7.20 -18.65 3.24
C PHE A 91 -8.13 -19.12 4.37
N ALA A 92 -9.43 -18.87 4.26
CA ALA A 92 -10.41 -19.04 5.34
C ALA A 92 -10.60 -20.48 5.80
N TYR A 93 -10.32 -21.48 4.95
CA TYR A 93 -10.39 -22.89 5.30
C TYR A 93 -9.11 -23.44 5.97
N LEU A 94 -8.03 -22.66 6.03
CA LEU A 94 -6.83 -23.05 6.76
C LEU A 94 -7.10 -22.97 8.27
N PRO A 95 -6.43 -23.81 9.09
CA PRO A 95 -6.41 -23.60 10.53
C PRO A 95 -5.95 -22.17 10.83
N ASN A 96 -6.67 -21.45 11.71
CA ASN A 96 -6.52 -19.99 11.90
C ASN A 96 -5.04 -19.54 12.00
N LYS A 97 -4.25 -20.24 12.82
CA LYS A 97 -2.81 -19.99 12.98
C LYS A 97 -2.01 -20.07 11.67
N LEU A 98 -2.23 -21.12 10.88
CA LEU A 98 -1.58 -21.26 9.57
C LEU A 98 -2.07 -20.18 8.59
N GLY A 99 -3.36 -19.86 8.68
CA GLY A 99 -4.01 -18.79 7.94
C GLY A 99 -3.29 -17.45 8.09
N ILE A 100 -2.97 -17.04 9.33
CA ILE A 100 -2.24 -15.80 9.63
C ILE A 100 -0.88 -15.76 8.93
N LEU A 101 -0.08 -16.84 9.03
CA LEU A 101 1.23 -16.91 8.38
C LEU A 101 1.12 -16.81 6.85
N VAL A 102 0.23 -17.62 6.26
CA VAL A 102 0.05 -17.66 4.80
C VAL A 102 -0.44 -16.30 4.29
N TRP A 103 -1.32 -15.63 5.04
CA TRP A 103 -1.80 -14.31 4.72
C TRP A 103 -0.73 -13.21 4.85
N ASN A 104 0.09 -13.24 5.89
CA ASN A 104 1.22 -12.32 6.02
C ASN A 104 2.26 -12.52 4.90
N LEU A 105 2.50 -13.77 4.48
CA LEU A 105 3.34 -14.07 3.32
C LEU A 105 2.72 -13.58 2.02
N PHE A 106 1.40 -13.73 1.85
CA PHE A 106 0.65 -13.18 0.71
C PHE A 106 0.79 -11.65 0.65
N ASN A 107 0.87 -10.96 1.79
CA ASN A 107 1.11 -9.53 1.83
C ASN A 107 2.58 -9.14 1.62
N LEU A 108 3.51 -10.00 2.03
CA LEU A 108 4.94 -9.76 1.87
C LEU A 108 5.41 -9.85 0.41
N PHE A 109 5.04 -10.94 -0.27
CA PHE A 109 5.67 -11.26 -1.56
C PHE A 109 5.39 -10.22 -2.65
N PRO A 110 4.17 -9.70 -2.83
CA PRO A 110 3.90 -8.61 -3.77
C PRO A 110 4.77 -7.39 -3.46
N PHE A 111 4.92 -7.02 -2.18
CA PHE A 111 5.76 -5.90 -1.77
C PHE A 111 7.23 -6.10 -2.16
N LEU A 112 7.80 -7.26 -1.85
CA LEU A 112 9.18 -7.56 -2.23
C LEU A 112 9.38 -7.60 -3.76
N LEU A 113 8.42 -8.15 -4.49
CA LEU A 113 8.47 -8.19 -5.96
C LEU A 113 8.38 -6.79 -6.57
N ALA A 114 7.47 -5.96 -6.06
CA ALA A 114 7.30 -4.59 -6.51
C ALA A 114 8.59 -3.79 -6.36
N VAL A 115 9.22 -3.82 -5.17
CA VAL A 115 10.50 -3.13 -4.94
C VAL A 115 11.61 -3.66 -5.84
N ARG A 116 11.70 -4.99 -6.02
CA ARG A 116 12.69 -5.63 -6.89
C ARG A 116 12.55 -5.19 -8.36
N TRP A 117 11.33 -4.98 -8.84
CA TRP A 117 11.05 -4.66 -10.24
C TRP A 117 11.02 -3.15 -10.54
N LEU A 118 11.10 -2.30 -9.52
CA LEU A 118 11.38 -0.88 -9.76
C LEU A 118 12.74 -0.74 -10.47
N PRO A 119 12.86 0.17 -11.47
CA PRO A 119 14.10 0.39 -12.22
C PRO A 119 15.09 1.24 -11.39
N LEU A 120 15.49 0.68 -10.25
CA LEU A 120 16.45 1.21 -9.30
C LEU A 120 17.71 0.34 -9.30
N ASP A 121 18.87 0.93 -8.97
CA ASP A 121 20.08 0.15 -8.74
C ASP A 121 19.99 -0.67 -7.44
N LYS A 122 20.92 -1.63 -7.26
CA LYS A 122 20.90 -2.52 -6.09
C LYS A 122 21.02 -1.79 -4.76
N THR A 123 21.78 -0.69 -4.70
CA THR A 123 21.98 0.10 -3.50
C THR A 123 20.70 0.85 -3.13
N GLN A 124 20.03 1.46 -4.11
CA GLN A 124 18.75 2.13 -3.95
C GLN A 124 17.64 1.15 -3.54
N GLN A 125 17.54 -0.01 -4.19
CA GLN A 125 16.60 -1.06 -3.80
C GLN A 125 16.83 -1.50 -2.35
N ASN A 126 18.10 -1.74 -2.00
CA ASN A 126 18.47 -2.19 -0.67
C ASN A 126 18.18 -1.12 0.40
N PHE A 127 18.44 0.16 0.10
CA PHE A 127 18.02 1.27 0.96
C PHE A 127 16.51 1.25 1.17
N LEU A 128 15.72 1.12 0.10
CA LEU A 128 14.26 1.11 0.18
C LEU A 128 13.74 -0.05 1.04
N TYR A 129 14.30 -1.25 0.89
CA TYR A 129 13.97 -2.39 1.75
C TYR A 129 14.29 -2.09 3.23
N TRP A 130 15.49 -1.60 3.55
CA TRP A 130 15.83 -1.31 4.95
C TRP A 130 14.94 -0.20 5.52
N PHE A 131 14.67 0.84 4.73
CA PHE A 131 13.87 1.98 5.16
C PHE A 131 12.41 1.61 5.45
N CYS A 132 11.85 0.65 4.71
CA CYS A 132 10.46 0.22 4.91
C CYS A 132 10.29 -0.95 5.88
N LEU A 133 11.37 -1.54 6.41
CA LEU A 133 11.32 -2.80 7.15
C LEU A 133 10.47 -2.70 8.42
N ILE A 134 10.64 -1.63 9.19
CA ILE A 134 9.91 -1.44 10.45
C ILE A 134 8.41 -1.27 10.17
N GLU A 135 8.04 -0.44 9.19
CA GLU A 135 6.62 -0.29 8.82
C GLU A 135 6.01 -1.56 8.25
N TYR A 136 6.80 -2.38 7.55
CA TYR A 136 6.34 -3.70 7.13
C TYR A 136 6.07 -4.60 8.35
N ILE A 137 6.95 -4.61 9.35
CA ILE A 137 6.75 -5.36 10.60
C ILE A 137 5.46 -4.91 11.27
N THR A 138 5.25 -3.61 11.44
CA THR A 138 4.01 -3.04 12.00
C THR A 138 2.77 -3.49 11.21
N ALA A 139 2.84 -3.46 9.88
CA ALA A 139 1.74 -3.92 9.03
C ALA A 139 1.45 -5.42 9.16
N ALA A 140 2.51 -6.24 9.28
CA ALA A 140 2.38 -7.69 9.48
C ALA A 140 1.90 -8.05 10.89
N GLU A 141 2.25 -7.28 11.91
CA GLU A 141 1.75 -7.44 13.28
C GLU A 141 0.24 -7.19 13.35
N ASN A 142 -0.25 -6.24 12.56
CA ASN A 142 -1.67 -5.95 12.42
C ASN A 142 -2.35 -6.84 11.35
N VAL A 143 -1.61 -7.72 10.67
CA VAL A 143 -2.13 -8.67 9.67
C VAL A 143 -2.90 -7.95 8.53
N GLN A 144 -2.47 -6.72 8.19
CA GLN A 144 -3.15 -5.85 7.23
C GLN A 144 -2.69 -6.01 5.77
N THR A 145 -3.56 -5.61 4.86
CA THR A 145 -3.34 -5.66 3.39
C THR A 145 -2.42 -4.57 2.83
N ASN A 146 -1.96 -3.64 3.65
CA ASN A 146 -1.35 -2.39 3.20
C ASN A 146 -0.06 -2.59 2.40
N ALA A 147 0.74 -3.62 2.72
CA ALA A 147 1.93 -3.95 1.96
C ALA A 147 1.59 -4.40 0.52
N THR A 148 0.51 -5.18 0.34
CA THR A 148 0.00 -5.54 -1.00
C THR A 148 -0.54 -4.32 -1.72
N VAL A 149 -1.24 -3.42 -1.02
CA VAL A 149 -1.75 -2.18 -1.60
C VAL A 149 -0.60 -1.29 -2.14
N ALA A 150 0.46 -1.11 -1.35
CA ALA A 150 1.68 -0.43 -1.79
C ALA A 150 2.29 -1.10 -3.02
N ALA A 151 2.35 -2.44 -3.02
CA ALA A 151 2.83 -3.23 -4.14
C ALA A 151 1.99 -3.00 -5.40
N CYS A 152 0.66 -3.03 -5.31
CA CYS A 152 -0.24 -2.78 -6.43
C CYS A 152 0.03 -1.41 -7.06
N ILE A 153 0.13 -0.35 -6.25
CA ILE A 153 0.43 1.02 -6.74
C ILE A 153 1.78 1.05 -7.49
N MET A 154 2.82 0.45 -6.93
CA MET A 154 4.14 0.38 -7.58
C MET A 154 4.10 -0.46 -8.87
N LEU A 155 3.40 -1.59 -8.87
CA LEU A 155 3.32 -2.51 -10.01
C LEU A 155 2.51 -1.94 -11.17
N VAL A 156 1.54 -1.05 -10.93
CA VAL A 156 0.89 -0.26 -11.99
C VAL A 156 1.96 0.46 -12.81
N VAL A 157 2.85 1.21 -12.16
CA VAL A 157 3.90 2.00 -12.82
C VAL A 157 4.95 1.10 -13.47
N VAL A 158 5.40 0.04 -12.77
CA VAL A 158 6.38 -0.93 -13.31
C VAL A 158 5.89 -1.55 -14.62
N TYR A 159 4.66 -2.07 -14.65
CA TYR A 159 4.12 -2.69 -15.86
C TYR A 159 3.75 -1.69 -16.94
N GLN A 160 3.39 -0.46 -16.55
CA GLN A 160 3.17 0.62 -17.49
C GLN A 160 4.48 0.99 -18.22
N MET A 161 5.58 1.15 -17.48
CA MET A 161 6.93 1.37 -18.02
C MET A 161 7.38 0.22 -18.92
N ALA A 162 7.02 -1.02 -18.58
CA ALA A 162 7.30 -2.20 -19.38
C ALA A 162 6.37 -2.35 -20.62
N GLY A 163 5.43 -1.42 -20.83
CA GLY A 163 4.48 -1.47 -21.95
C GLY A 163 3.38 -2.53 -21.82
N SER A 164 3.29 -3.20 -20.66
CA SER A 164 2.35 -4.29 -20.38
C SER A 164 1.04 -3.74 -19.79
N THR A 165 0.21 -3.21 -20.68
CA THR A 165 -1.04 -2.53 -20.34
C THR A 165 -2.00 -3.36 -19.49
N SER A 166 -2.16 -4.67 -19.78
CA SER A 166 -3.15 -5.51 -19.09
C SER A 166 -2.74 -5.83 -17.66
N ARG A 167 -1.44 -6.03 -17.42
CA ARG A 167 -0.91 -6.27 -16.07
C ARG A 167 -0.99 -4.99 -15.22
N ALA A 168 -0.67 -3.83 -15.79
CA ALA A 168 -0.84 -2.56 -15.09
C ALA A 168 -2.31 -2.33 -14.70
N ALA A 169 -3.24 -2.61 -15.61
CA ALA A 169 -4.68 -2.56 -15.33
C ALA A 169 -5.10 -3.57 -14.25
N PHE A 170 -4.60 -4.81 -14.30
CA PHE A 170 -4.85 -5.83 -13.28
C PHE A 170 -4.46 -5.35 -11.89
N PHE A 171 -3.25 -4.81 -11.70
CA PHE A 171 -2.79 -4.36 -10.38
C PHE A 171 -3.55 -3.13 -9.87
N LEU A 172 -3.96 -2.21 -10.76
CA LEU A 172 -4.81 -1.09 -10.40
C LEU A 172 -6.15 -1.59 -9.86
N VAL A 173 -6.81 -2.48 -10.62
CA VAL A 173 -8.13 -3.02 -10.28
C VAL A 173 -8.05 -3.90 -9.02
N ALA A 174 -7.11 -4.84 -8.95
CA ALA A 174 -6.93 -5.72 -7.79
C ALA A 174 -6.74 -4.92 -6.51
N GLY A 175 -5.84 -3.94 -6.53
CA GLY A 175 -5.62 -3.08 -5.38
C GLY A 175 -6.84 -2.22 -5.03
N ALA A 176 -7.61 -1.74 -6.00
CA ALA A 176 -8.83 -0.96 -5.75
C ALA A 176 -9.95 -1.78 -5.08
N PHE A 177 -10.08 -3.05 -5.46
CA PHE A 177 -11.02 -3.99 -4.81
C PHE A 177 -10.54 -4.40 -3.40
N PHE A 178 -9.26 -4.31 -3.10
CA PHE A 178 -8.77 -4.44 -1.73
C PHE A 178 -9.05 -3.16 -0.97
N LYS A 179 -8.55 -2.02 -1.47
CA LYS A 179 -8.75 -0.71 -0.86
C LYS A 179 -8.87 0.38 -1.94
N ILE A 180 -9.97 1.13 -1.88
CA ILE A 180 -10.39 2.05 -2.95
C ILE A 180 -9.36 3.15 -3.25
N TYR A 181 -8.53 3.55 -2.27
CA TYR A 181 -7.52 4.59 -2.48
C TYR A 181 -6.38 4.18 -3.43
N VAL A 182 -6.27 2.90 -3.84
CA VAL A 182 -5.38 2.52 -4.95
C VAL A 182 -5.78 3.17 -6.28
N LEU A 183 -7.06 3.57 -6.44
CA LEU A 183 -7.52 4.30 -7.62
C LEU A 183 -6.77 5.61 -7.87
N THR A 184 -6.10 6.16 -6.85
CA THR A 184 -5.20 7.31 -7.01
C THR A 184 -4.05 7.02 -7.98
N ALA A 185 -3.58 5.78 -8.09
CA ALA A 185 -2.62 5.36 -9.12
C ALA A 185 -3.22 5.39 -10.54
N GLY A 186 -4.54 5.54 -10.68
CA GLY A 186 -5.22 5.79 -11.94
C GLY A 186 -4.78 7.08 -12.62
N VAL A 187 -4.14 8.03 -11.93
CA VAL A 187 -3.55 9.21 -12.57
C VAL A 187 -2.46 8.85 -13.59
N PHE A 188 -1.72 7.76 -13.37
CA PHE A 188 -0.71 7.29 -14.33
C PHE A 188 -1.31 6.90 -15.67
N PHE A 189 -2.57 6.45 -15.69
CA PHE A 189 -3.27 6.13 -16.93
C PHE A 189 -3.45 7.37 -17.83
N LEU A 190 -3.68 8.54 -17.25
CA LEU A 190 -3.90 9.79 -18.00
C LEU A 190 -2.66 10.20 -18.80
N LEU A 191 -1.47 9.85 -18.30
CA LEU A 191 -0.18 10.09 -18.97
C LEU A 191 0.25 8.92 -19.86
N TYR A 192 -0.52 7.84 -19.94
CA TYR A 192 -0.11 6.64 -20.67
C TYR A 192 -0.42 6.73 -22.16
N PRO A 193 0.56 6.45 -23.06
CA PRO A 193 0.31 6.50 -24.50
C PRO A 193 -0.83 5.58 -24.96
N LYS A 194 -0.98 4.40 -24.34
CA LYS A 194 -2.03 3.42 -24.69
C LYS A 194 -3.25 3.53 -23.76
N ARG A 195 -3.64 4.76 -23.35
CA ARG A 195 -4.77 5.02 -22.45
C ARG A 195 -6.04 4.26 -22.87
N GLY A 196 -6.54 4.38 -24.10
CA GLY A 196 -7.76 3.64 -24.50
C GLY A 196 -7.69 2.12 -24.24
N ARG A 197 -6.56 1.49 -24.55
CA ARG A 197 -6.32 0.06 -24.26
C ARG A 197 -6.28 -0.23 -22.76
N PHE A 198 -5.65 0.62 -21.97
CA PHE A 198 -5.63 0.48 -20.51
C PHE A 198 -7.03 0.56 -19.94
N PHE A 199 -7.85 1.51 -20.38
CA PHE A 199 -9.22 1.68 -19.90
C PHE A 199 -10.04 0.42 -20.16
N LEU A 200 -10.02 -0.10 -21.39
CA LEU A 200 -10.74 -1.32 -21.76
C LEU A 200 -10.25 -2.53 -20.96
N GLN A 201 -8.94 -2.65 -20.74
CA GLN A 201 -8.38 -3.76 -19.95
C GLN A 201 -8.69 -3.63 -18.46
N ALA A 202 -8.70 -2.40 -17.92
CA ALA A 202 -9.11 -2.14 -16.54
C ALA A 202 -10.60 -2.45 -16.36
N LEU A 203 -11.45 -2.06 -17.31
CA LEU A 203 -12.86 -2.42 -17.32
C LEU A 203 -13.06 -3.94 -17.37
N GLY A 204 -12.31 -4.65 -18.23
CA GLY A 204 -12.37 -6.11 -18.29
C GLY A 204 -11.99 -6.79 -16.96
N TRP A 205 -10.91 -6.34 -16.32
CA TRP A 205 -10.53 -6.85 -14.99
C TRP A 205 -11.53 -6.46 -13.91
N ALA A 206 -12.08 -5.25 -13.95
CA ALA A 206 -13.08 -4.78 -12.99
C ALA A 206 -14.36 -5.62 -13.09
N LEU A 207 -14.84 -5.89 -14.30
CA LEU A 207 -15.98 -6.78 -14.52
C LEU A 207 -15.70 -8.20 -14.02
N LEU A 208 -14.49 -8.73 -14.27
CA LEU A 208 -14.11 -10.06 -13.79
C LEU A 208 -14.11 -10.14 -12.25
N PHE A 209 -13.50 -9.17 -11.56
CA PHE A 209 -13.46 -9.17 -10.08
C PHE A 209 -14.80 -8.84 -9.46
N PHE A 210 -15.58 -7.96 -10.09
CA PHE A 210 -16.96 -7.72 -9.72
C PHE A 210 -17.78 -9.00 -9.78
N ALA A 211 -17.63 -9.79 -10.85
CA ALA A 211 -18.40 -11.00 -11.07
C ALA A 211 -17.88 -12.23 -10.30
N ALA A 212 -16.65 -12.24 -9.79
CA ALA A 212 -16.08 -13.43 -9.14
C ALA A 212 -16.92 -13.96 -7.95
N PRO A 213 -17.49 -13.12 -7.06
CA PRO A 213 -18.40 -13.58 -6.02
C PRO A 213 -19.68 -14.28 -6.52
N LEU A 214 -20.09 -14.12 -7.79
CA LEU A 214 -21.25 -14.83 -8.36
C LEU A 214 -21.06 -16.35 -8.38
N THR A 215 -19.84 -16.84 -8.18
CA THR A 215 -19.58 -18.27 -7.97
C THR A 215 -20.11 -18.80 -6.64
N LEU A 216 -20.44 -17.92 -5.69
CA LEU A 216 -20.91 -18.25 -4.34
C LEU A 216 -22.29 -17.67 -4.02
N VAL A 217 -22.67 -16.53 -4.62
CA VAL A 217 -23.91 -15.82 -4.32
C VAL A 217 -24.70 -15.46 -5.58
N SER A 218 -26.00 -15.18 -5.43
CA SER A 218 -26.84 -14.70 -6.53
C SER A 218 -26.47 -13.28 -6.97
N LEU A 219 -26.92 -12.88 -8.17
CA LEU A 219 -26.72 -11.52 -8.66
C LEU A 219 -27.37 -10.47 -7.75
N ASP A 220 -28.58 -10.75 -7.24
CA ASP A 220 -29.29 -9.84 -6.35
C ASP A 220 -28.51 -9.62 -5.04
N GLN A 221 -28.01 -10.71 -4.44
CA GLN A 221 -27.18 -10.62 -3.24
C GLN A 221 -25.88 -9.85 -3.51
N LEU A 222 -25.25 -10.07 -4.66
CA LEU A 222 -24.03 -9.37 -5.01
C LEU A 222 -24.26 -7.86 -5.17
N LEU A 223 -25.32 -7.46 -5.87
CA LEU A 223 -25.67 -6.05 -6.04
C LEU A 223 -25.99 -5.38 -4.70
N PHE A 224 -26.71 -6.10 -3.82
CA PHE A 224 -26.94 -5.66 -2.45
C PHE A 224 -25.63 -5.41 -1.70
N LEU A 225 -24.70 -6.37 -1.72
CA LEU A 225 -23.40 -6.23 -1.05
C LEU A 225 -22.55 -5.07 -1.59
N TYR A 226 -22.53 -4.84 -2.90
CA TYR A 226 -21.83 -3.68 -3.46
C TYR A 226 -22.48 -2.35 -3.05
N SER A 227 -23.81 -2.31 -2.92
CA SER A 227 -24.52 -1.15 -2.35
C SER A 227 -24.15 -0.93 -0.89
N SER A 228 -24.17 -1.98 -0.06
CA SER A 228 -23.76 -1.89 1.35
C SER A 228 -22.28 -1.48 1.49
N TRP A 229 -21.40 -1.95 0.61
CA TRP A 229 -20.00 -1.52 0.59
C TRP A 229 -19.87 -0.02 0.31
N PHE A 230 -20.62 0.49 -0.67
CA PHE A 230 -20.61 1.91 -1.01
C PHE A 230 -21.08 2.78 0.16
N GLN A 231 -22.15 2.38 0.85
CA GLN A 231 -22.61 3.05 2.08
C GLN A 231 -21.54 3.00 3.17
N ARG A 232 -20.91 1.83 3.37
CA ARG A 232 -19.83 1.65 4.35
C ARG A 232 -18.64 2.59 4.08
N LEU A 233 -18.26 2.80 2.83
CA LEU A 233 -17.17 3.71 2.46
C LEU A 233 -17.50 5.18 2.76
N GLN A 234 -18.78 5.57 2.71
CA GLN A 234 -19.22 6.94 3.06
C GLN A 234 -19.21 7.18 4.57
N LEU A 235 -19.41 6.14 5.37
CA LEU A 235 -19.44 6.21 6.82
C LEU A 235 -18.05 6.19 7.47
N GLN A 236 -16.97 6.10 6.69
CA GLN A 236 -15.62 6.13 7.24
C GLN A 236 -15.36 7.48 7.90
N THR A 237 -15.51 7.50 9.22
CA THR A 237 -15.20 8.64 10.08
C THR A 237 -13.70 8.83 10.16
N VAL A 238 -13.32 10.06 10.46
CA VAL A 238 -11.94 10.40 10.78
C VAL A 238 -11.63 9.74 12.11
N ARG A 239 -10.95 8.59 12.03
CA ARG A 239 -10.28 7.98 13.18
C ARG A 239 -9.25 8.97 13.71
N ASP A 240 -8.71 8.72 14.90
CA ASP A 240 -7.55 9.41 15.47
C ASP A 240 -6.27 9.27 14.60
N SER A 241 -6.37 9.59 13.32
CA SER A 241 -5.39 9.39 12.30
C SER A 241 -4.32 10.47 12.43
N LEU A 242 -3.07 10.05 12.30
CA LEU A 242 -1.90 10.93 12.24
C LEU A 242 -1.65 11.42 10.81
N SER A 243 -2.67 11.41 9.96
CA SER A 243 -2.63 12.04 8.64
C SER A 243 -2.78 13.56 8.78
N LEU A 244 -2.39 14.32 7.76
CA LEU A 244 -2.61 15.77 7.75
C LEU A 244 -4.11 16.09 7.90
N THR A 245 -4.96 15.29 7.27
CA THR A 245 -6.42 15.42 7.38
C THR A 245 -6.90 15.25 8.82
N GLY A 246 -6.46 14.20 9.52
CA GLY A 246 -6.81 13.97 10.92
C GLY A 246 -6.26 15.05 11.86
N LEU A 247 -5.03 15.53 11.63
CA LEU A 247 -4.43 16.60 12.42
C LEU A 247 -5.18 17.94 12.25
N VAL A 248 -5.55 18.28 11.01
CA VAL A 248 -6.31 19.51 10.71
C VAL A 248 -7.68 19.48 11.36
N GLU A 249 -8.37 18.33 11.30
CA GLU A 249 -9.67 18.16 11.96
C GLU A 249 -9.58 18.28 13.48
N ARG A 250 -8.57 17.64 14.08
CA ARG A 250 -8.31 17.75 15.53
C ARG A 250 -7.97 19.18 15.94
N ALA A 251 -7.27 19.93 15.09
CA ALA A 251 -6.93 21.32 15.33
C ALA A 251 -8.11 22.28 15.11
N GLN A 252 -9.24 21.82 14.54
CA GLN A 252 -10.45 22.60 14.30
C GLN A 252 -10.20 23.93 13.57
N VAL A 253 -9.33 23.90 12.55
CA VAL A 253 -8.94 25.11 11.80
C VAL A 253 -10.16 25.71 11.08
N PRO A 254 -10.56 26.97 11.36
CA PRO A 254 -11.74 27.57 10.75
C PRO A 254 -11.64 27.62 9.22
N GLY A 255 -12.68 27.13 8.53
CA GLY A 255 -12.74 27.12 7.06
C GLY A 255 -11.82 26.10 6.37
N PHE A 256 -11.06 25.32 7.12
CA PHE A 256 -10.12 24.32 6.59
C PHE A 256 -10.34 22.98 7.30
N GLY A 257 -11.30 22.20 6.79
CA GLY A 257 -11.63 20.86 7.31
C GLY A 257 -11.26 19.74 6.34
N GLN A 258 -11.78 18.53 6.60
CA GLN A 258 -11.52 17.30 5.84
C GLN A 258 -11.49 17.48 4.32
N GLY A 259 -12.57 18.04 3.77
CA GLY A 259 -12.74 18.20 2.33
C GLY A 259 -11.69 19.12 1.73
N ALA A 260 -11.32 20.21 2.42
CA ALA A 260 -10.29 21.13 1.96
C ALA A 260 -8.92 20.47 1.93
N THR A 261 -8.56 19.69 2.95
CA THR A 261 -7.29 18.94 3.00
C THR A 261 -7.22 17.91 1.89
N ILE A 262 -8.29 17.12 1.67
CA ILE A 262 -8.35 16.14 0.58
C ILE A 262 -8.22 16.82 -0.79
N LEU A 263 -8.92 17.94 -1.01
CA LEU A 263 -8.84 18.71 -2.26
C LEU A 263 -7.42 19.26 -2.50
N LEU A 264 -6.75 19.74 -1.46
CA LEU A 264 -5.35 20.17 -1.54
C LEU A 264 -4.45 19.01 -1.98
N GLY A 265 -4.59 17.84 -1.36
CA GLY A 265 -3.83 16.67 -1.74
C GLY A 265 -4.12 16.22 -3.18
N LEU A 266 -5.39 16.20 -3.61
CA LEU A 266 -5.75 15.91 -4.99
C LEU A 266 -5.12 16.90 -5.97
N ALA A 267 -5.14 18.20 -5.65
CA ALA A 267 -4.49 19.22 -6.46
C ALA A 267 -2.98 18.94 -6.62
N THR A 268 -2.29 18.53 -5.54
CA THR A 268 -0.86 18.17 -5.63
C THR A 268 -0.60 16.96 -6.52
N VAL A 269 -1.42 15.90 -6.42
CA VAL A 269 -1.29 14.71 -7.27
C VAL A 269 -1.66 14.99 -8.73
N LEU A 270 -2.60 15.89 -8.99
CA LEU A 270 -3.02 16.23 -10.37
C LEU A 270 -2.08 17.25 -11.04
N LEU A 271 -1.34 18.05 -10.27
CA LEU A 271 -0.44 19.08 -10.81
C LEU A 271 0.56 18.57 -11.86
N PRO A 272 1.23 17.41 -11.69
CA PRO A 272 2.14 16.87 -12.71
C PRO A 272 1.46 16.56 -14.05
N LEU A 273 0.14 16.39 -14.11
CA LEU A 273 -0.59 16.12 -15.35
C LEU A 273 -0.56 17.30 -16.33
N PHE A 274 -0.40 18.53 -15.84
CA PHE A 274 -0.23 19.72 -16.67
C PHE A 274 1.14 19.82 -17.33
N PHE A 275 2.08 18.93 -16.96
CA PHE A 275 3.44 18.89 -17.51
C PHE A 275 3.79 17.50 -18.06
N PRO A 276 3.08 16.98 -19.10
CA PRO A 276 3.29 15.61 -19.59
C PRO A 276 4.71 15.33 -20.08
N SER A 277 5.44 16.36 -20.53
CA SER A 277 6.85 16.26 -20.93
C SER A 277 7.75 15.75 -19.80
N LEU A 278 7.42 16.04 -18.54
CA LEU A 278 8.16 15.50 -17.38
C LEU A 278 8.05 13.98 -17.32
N TYR A 279 6.91 13.41 -17.72
CA TYR A 279 6.67 11.97 -17.64
C TYR A 279 7.40 11.14 -18.72
N GLN A 280 8.14 11.78 -19.63
CA GLN A 280 8.96 11.07 -20.62
C GLN A 280 10.20 10.41 -20.00
N GLN A 281 10.65 10.87 -18.84
CA GLN A 281 11.85 10.36 -18.16
C GLN A 281 11.48 9.39 -17.04
N ARG A 282 12.13 8.21 -16.98
CA ARG A 282 11.89 7.20 -15.93
C ARG A 282 12.04 7.77 -14.51
N LYS A 283 13.06 8.60 -14.29
CA LYS A 283 13.28 9.29 -13.00
C LYS A 283 12.05 10.08 -12.55
N LYS A 284 11.43 10.84 -13.46
CA LYS A 284 10.24 11.65 -13.18
C LYS A 284 8.98 10.82 -12.98
N GLN A 285 8.83 9.73 -13.71
CA GLN A 285 7.75 8.76 -13.48
C GLN A 285 7.83 8.17 -12.06
N LEU A 286 9.03 7.83 -11.60
CA LEU A 286 9.24 7.35 -10.22
C LEU A 286 9.09 8.43 -9.15
N GLN A 287 9.46 9.68 -9.44
CA GLN A 287 9.17 10.82 -8.54
C GLN A 287 7.66 11.05 -8.43
N TYR A 288 6.90 10.84 -9.51
CA TYR A 288 5.44 10.92 -9.45
C TYR A 288 4.83 9.73 -8.69
N LEU A 289 5.38 8.52 -8.85
CA LEU A 289 5.06 7.36 -7.99
C LEU A 289 5.28 7.66 -6.51
N ALA A 290 6.39 8.31 -6.16
CA ALA A 290 6.66 8.73 -4.79
C ALA A 290 5.57 9.65 -4.23
N LEU A 291 5.16 10.65 -5.01
CA LEU A 291 4.07 11.56 -4.65
C LEU A 291 2.75 10.83 -4.44
N VAL A 292 2.37 9.92 -5.36
CA VAL A 292 1.11 9.14 -5.24
C VAL A 292 1.12 8.26 -3.99
N LEU A 293 2.21 7.54 -3.72
CA LEU A 293 2.35 6.70 -2.53
C LEU A 293 2.21 7.52 -1.23
N MET A 294 2.89 8.67 -1.14
CA MET A 294 2.78 9.56 0.02
C MET A 294 1.35 10.13 0.17
N PHE A 295 0.74 10.59 -0.94
CA PHE A 295 -0.61 11.14 -0.94
C PHE A 295 -1.64 10.17 -0.36
N THR A 296 -1.55 8.88 -0.69
CA THR A 296 -2.53 7.86 -0.24
C THR A 296 -2.64 7.70 1.28
N VAL A 297 -1.64 8.18 2.03
CA VAL A 297 -1.62 8.18 3.49
C VAL A 297 -1.76 9.60 4.03
N VAL A 298 -0.95 10.56 3.55
CA VAL A 298 -0.90 11.92 4.13
C VAL A 298 -2.27 12.61 4.12
N PHE A 299 -3.08 12.39 3.09
CA PHE A 299 -4.38 13.04 2.93
C PHE A 299 -5.57 12.13 3.24
N ASN A 300 -5.32 10.90 3.69
CA ASN A 300 -6.37 9.93 3.95
C ASN A 300 -6.85 10.04 5.44
N PRO A 301 -8.14 10.35 5.68
CA PRO A 301 -8.70 10.50 7.02
C PRO A 301 -8.77 9.18 7.82
N GLY A 302 -8.75 8.04 7.14
CA GLY A 302 -8.85 6.71 7.73
C GLY A 302 -7.50 6.00 7.93
N VAL A 303 -6.41 6.76 8.04
CA VAL A 303 -5.07 6.18 8.21
C VAL A 303 -4.87 5.65 9.62
N GLU A 304 -4.34 4.44 9.66
CA GLU A 304 -3.90 3.76 10.87
C GLU A 304 -2.39 3.55 10.83
N SER A 305 -1.77 3.27 11.98
CA SER A 305 -0.33 2.96 12.08
C SER A 305 0.17 1.96 11.00
N PRO A 306 -0.45 0.79 10.77
CA PRO A 306 0.01 -0.13 9.72
C PRO A 306 -0.16 0.39 8.27
N SER A 307 -0.80 1.54 8.04
CA SER A 307 -0.98 2.11 6.69
C SER A 307 0.26 2.83 6.17
N TYR A 308 1.18 3.24 7.06
CA TYR A 308 2.38 3.98 6.67
C TYR A 308 3.32 3.18 5.74
N ILE A 309 3.28 1.85 5.75
CA ILE A 309 3.99 1.01 4.77
C ILE A 309 3.67 1.36 3.30
N ILE A 310 2.56 2.06 3.03
CA ILE A 310 2.24 2.57 1.69
C ILE A 310 3.05 3.83 1.36
N ALA A 311 3.20 4.76 2.31
CA ALA A 311 3.88 6.04 2.09
C ALA A 311 5.41 5.92 2.16
N LEU A 312 5.96 5.05 3.01
CA LEU A 312 7.41 4.93 3.22
C LEU A 312 8.21 4.58 1.95
N PRO A 313 7.73 3.67 1.06
CA PRO A 313 8.35 3.49 -0.24
C PRO A 313 8.38 4.77 -1.08
N GLY A 314 7.36 5.63 -0.95
CA GLY A 314 7.33 6.94 -1.60
C GLY A 314 8.39 7.88 -1.05
N VAL A 315 8.52 7.99 0.27
CA VAL A 315 9.59 8.77 0.92
C VAL A 315 10.98 8.26 0.51
N ALA A 316 11.17 6.94 0.51
CA ALA A 316 12.44 6.33 0.08
C ALA A 316 12.75 6.63 -1.40
N LEU A 317 11.76 6.50 -2.29
CA LEU A 317 11.89 6.83 -3.71
C LEU A 317 12.26 8.31 -3.89
N TRP A 318 11.55 9.22 -3.21
CA TRP A 318 11.86 10.63 -3.24
C TRP A 318 13.31 10.89 -2.80
N TYR A 319 13.76 10.27 -1.71
CA TYR A 319 15.11 10.44 -1.19
C TYR A 319 16.20 9.94 -2.17
N VAL A 320 16.04 8.74 -2.73
CA VAL A 320 17.07 8.15 -3.61
C VAL A 320 17.11 8.77 -5.01
N LEU A 321 16.02 9.43 -5.43
CA LEU A 321 15.91 10.09 -6.74
C LEU A 321 16.19 11.60 -6.67
N SER A 322 16.13 12.22 -5.49
CA SER A 322 16.43 13.63 -5.31
C SER A 322 17.91 13.92 -5.54
N GLU A 323 18.20 15.07 -6.15
CA GLU A 323 19.58 15.53 -6.30
C GLU A 323 20.11 15.95 -4.94
N LYS A 324 21.25 15.39 -4.55
CA LYS A 324 21.86 15.66 -3.24
C LYS A 324 22.68 16.94 -3.30
N ASN A 325 22.01 18.07 -3.50
CA ASN A 325 22.63 19.38 -3.36
C ASN A 325 22.59 19.80 -1.88
N ARG A 326 23.76 20.16 -1.32
CA ARG A 326 23.93 20.50 0.12
C ARG A 326 23.01 21.62 0.63
N GLY A 327 22.34 22.38 -0.25
CA GLY A 327 21.41 23.47 0.10
C GLY A 327 19.92 23.15 0.03
N GLN A 328 19.50 21.98 -0.45
CA GLN A 328 18.07 21.63 -0.64
C GLN A 328 17.43 20.91 0.56
N PHE A 329 18.16 20.70 1.65
CA PHE A 329 17.60 20.13 2.89
C PHE A 329 16.50 21.01 3.53
N TRP A 330 16.40 22.27 3.13
CA TRP A 330 15.40 23.23 3.62
C TRP A 330 14.03 23.16 2.91
N LEU A 331 13.89 22.32 1.88
CA LEU A 331 12.61 22.06 1.20
C LEU A 331 11.97 20.73 1.61
N LEU A 332 12.48 20.12 2.70
CA LEU A 332 11.76 19.15 3.52
C LEU A 332 10.55 19.82 4.19
#